data_AF-A0A0N8W0H1-F1
#
_entry.id   AF-A0A0N8W0H1-F1
#
_cell.length_a   1.000
_cell.length_b   1.000
_cell.length_c   1.000
_cell.angle_alpha   90.00
_cell.angle_beta   90.00
_cell.angle_gamma   90.00
#
_symmetry.space_group_name_H-M   'P 1'
#
loop_
_entity.id
_entity.type
_entity.pdbx_description
1 polymer ?
#
loop_
_entity_poly.entity_id
_entity_poly.type
_entity_poly.pdbx_seq_one_letter_code
_entity_poly.pdbx_strand_id
1 'polypeptide(L)'
;MLPSSLIGTVSYFALSALILLVGFLILDVLTPGKLVRLVFAHHLPNAAVLAAAQQISLGIIICSAIYHSPAELLPGLLTTAAYAGVGLLLQAFSLVMMEVLIPTRIRDVVEDARLRSGAVVIAIALIVVAAINAACMS
;
A
#
# COMPACT_ATOMS: atom_id res chain seq x y z
N MET A 1 -5.19 -24.68 25.85
CA MET A 1 -6.17 -23.92 25.04
C MET A 1 -5.59 -22.53 24.87
N LEU A 2 -5.33 -22.07 23.64
CA LEU A 2 -4.87 -20.71 23.43
C LEU A 2 -6.00 -19.73 23.80
N PRO A 3 -5.72 -18.61 24.46
CA PRO A 3 -6.74 -17.63 24.79
C PRO A 3 -7.35 -17.09 23.49
N SER A 4 -8.67 -16.87 23.47
CA SER A 4 -9.42 -16.39 22.28
C SER A 4 -8.86 -15.09 21.69
N SER A 5 -8.27 -14.24 22.54
CA SER A 5 -7.56 -13.03 22.13
C SER A 5 -6.33 -13.31 21.26
N LEU A 6 -5.54 -14.34 21.57
CA LEU A 6 -4.35 -14.70 20.80
C LEU A 6 -4.71 -15.22 19.41
N ILE A 7 -5.78 -16.03 19.32
CA ILE A 7 -6.30 -16.52 18.04
C ILE A 7 -6.70 -15.33 17.16
N GLY A 8 -7.42 -14.36 17.73
CA GLY A 8 -7.76 -13.12 17.05
C GLY A 8 -6.55 -12.38 16.50
N THR A 9 -5.56 -12.09 17.36
CA THR A 9 -4.33 -11.39 16.95
C THR A 9 -3.61 -12.09 15.80
N VAL A 10 -3.44 -13.41 15.87
CA VAL A 10 -2.75 -14.18 14.83
C VAL A 10 -3.56 -14.18 13.52
N SER A 11 -4.88 -14.34 13.59
CA SER A 11 -5.74 -14.32 12.40
C SER A 11 -5.74 -12.96 11.69
N TYR A 12 -5.87 -11.87 12.44
CA TYR A 12 -5.81 -10.52 11.88
C TYR A 12 -4.44 -10.21 11.30
N PHE A 13 -3.36 -10.60 11.98
CA PHE A 13 -2.00 -10.47 11.45
C PHE A 13 -1.81 -11.24 10.15
N ALA A 14 -2.22 -12.51 10.11
CA ALA A 14 -2.05 -13.36 8.93
C ALA A 14 -2.84 -12.82 7.73
N LEU A 15 -4.09 -12.41 7.93
CA LEU A 15 -4.90 -11.79 6.88
C LEU A 15 -4.28 -10.48 6.40
N SER A 16 -3.87 -9.61 7.34
CA SER A 16 -3.29 -8.31 7.03
C SER A 16 -1.97 -8.44 6.29
N ALA A 17 -1.10 -9.37 6.68
CA ALA A 17 0.14 -9.66 5.99
C ALA A 17 -0.11 -10.16 4.56
N LEU A 18 -1.14 -11.00 4.36
CA LEU A 18 -1.54 -11.44 3.03
C LEU A 18 -2.03 -10.26 2.17
N ILE A 19 -2.88 -9.39 2.72
CA ILE A 19 -3.38 -8.20 2.01
C ILE A 19 -2.23 -7.25 1.69
N LEU A 20 -1.29 -7.04 2.62
CA LEU A 20 -0.10 -6.22 2.40
C LEU A 20 0.74 -6.76 1.24
N LEU A 21 0.97 -8.09 1.21
CA LEU A 21 1.72 -8.75 0.14
C LEU A 21 1.02 -8.61 -1.21
N VAL A 22 -0.28 -8.91 -1.28
CA VAL A 22 -1.07 -8.80 -2.51
C VAL A 22 -1.15 -7.35 -2.99
N GLY A 23 -1.42 -6.42 -2.09
CA GLY A 23 -1.47 -5.00 -2.39
C GLY A 23 -0.15 -4.48 -2.92
N PHE A 24 0.97 -4.88 -2.32
CA PHE A 24 2.29 -4.53 -2.80
C PHE A 24 2.55 -5.06 -4.20
N LEU A 25 2.22 -6.32 -4.49
CA LEU A 25 2.39 -6.90 -5.82
C LEU A 25 1.55 -6.16 -6.87
N ILE A 26 0.31 -5.80 -6.55
CA ILE A 26 -0.55 -5.02 -7.44
C ILE A 26 0.06 -3.65 -7.73
N LEU A 27 0.49 -2.93 -6.68
CA LEU A 27 1.08 -1.61 -6.83
C LEU A 27 2.44 -1.64 -7.54
N ASP A 28 3.26 -2.68 -7.32
CA ASP A 28 4.53 -2.90 -8.02
C ASP A 28 4.32 -3.15 -9.52
N VAL A 29 3.30 -3.95 -9.88
CA VAL A 29 2.96 -4.20 -11.29
C VAL A 29 2.44 -2.95 -12.00
N LEU A 30 1.67 -2.12 -11.28
CA LEU A 30 1.18 -0.85 -11.81
C LEU A 30 2.27 0.22 -11.90
N THR A 31 3.33 0.12 -11.10
CA THR A 31 4.43 1.09 -11.15
C THR A 31 5.40 0.73 -12.27
N PRO A 32 5.73 1.67 -13.18
CA PRO A 32 6.64 1.38 -14.27
C PRO A 32 8.07 1.13 -13.78
N GLY A 33 8.62 -0.02 -14.16
CA GLY A 33 9.90 -0.53 -13.69
C GLY A 33 9.71 -1.37 -12.43
N LYS A 34 10.00 -2.68 -12.50
CA LYS A 34 9.81 -3.63 -11.39
C LYS A 34 10.52 -3.13 -10.12
N LEU A 35 9.80 -2.50 -9.18
CA LEU A 35 10.40 -1.79 -8.04
C LEU A 35 11.20 -2.75 -7.20
N VAL A 36 10.72 -3.97 -6.98
CA VAL A 36 11.47 -5.00 -6.24
C VAL A 36 12.88 -5.16 -6.81
N ARG A 37 13.01 -5.27 -8.13
CA ARG A 37 14.31 -5.40 -8.78
C ARG A 37 15.12 -4.10 -8.68
N LEU A 38 14.49 -2.95 -8.90
CA LEU A 38 15.16 -1.65 -8.87
C LEU A 38 15.68 -1.29 -7.46
N VAL A 39 14.96 -1.69 -6.42
CA VAL A 39 15.33 -1.48 -5.01
C VAL A 39 16.41 -2.45 -4.57
N PHE A 40 16.19 -3.75 -4.74
CA PHE A 40 17.06 -4.77 -4.14
C PHE A 40 18.24 -5.20 -5.01
N ALA A 41 18.11 -5.15 -6.34
CA ALA A 41 19.20 -5.53 -7.24
C ALA A 41 19.98 -4.32 -7.77
N HIS A 42 19.31 -3.18 -7.99
CA HIS A 42 19.93 -1.98 -8.56
C HIS A 42 20.15 -0.85 -7.54
N HIS A 43 19.63 -1.00 -6.31
CA HIS A 43 19.78 -0.03 -5.21
C HIS A 43 19.42 1.41 -5.60
N LEU A 44 18.39 1.58 -6.42
CA LEU A 44 17.97 2.89 -6.91
C LEU A 44 17.15 3.65 -5.85
N PRO A 45 17.51 4.90 -5.52
CA PRO A 45 16.89 5.62 -4.42
C PRO A 45 15.44 6.03 -4.70
N ASN A 46 15.10 6.40 -5.95
CA ASN A 46 13.74 6.77 -6.31
C ASN A 46 12.78 5.59 -6.19
N ALA A 47 13.19 4.41 -6.69
CA ALA A 47 12.43 3.18 -6.52
C ALA A 47 12.24 2.83 -5.04
N ALA A 48 13.28 3.02 -4.21
CA ALA A 48 13.22 2.72 -2.78
C ALA A 48 12.22 3.63 -2.05
N VAL A 49 12.22 4.93 -2.34
CA VAL A 49 11.30 5.89 -1.73
C VAL A 49 9.85 5.62 -2.13
N LEU A 50 9.60 5.29 -3.40
CA LEU A 50 8.25 4.95 -3.87
C LEU A 50 7.75 3.63 -3.26
N ALA A 51 8.59 2.59 -3.25
CA ALA A 51 8.24 1.30 -2.64
C ALA A 51 7.97 1.44 -1.14
N ALA A 52 8.76 2.23 -0.42
CA ALA A 52 8.55 2.52 0.99
C ALA A 52 7.23 3.25 1.23
N ALA A 53 6.93 4.27 0.41
CA ALA A 53 5.66 4.99 0.51
C ALA A 53 4.45 4.09 0.23
N GLN A 54 4.53 3.21 -0.76
CA GLN A 54 3.47 2.23 -1.03
C GLN A 54 3.24 1.28 0.15
N GLN A 55 4.30 0.80 0.80
CA GLN A 55 4.18 -0.01 2.01
C GLN A 55 3.50 0.75 3.15
N ILE A 56 3.89 2.02 3.37
CA ILE A 56 3.26 2.88 4.38
C ILE A 56 1.77 3.09 4.05
N SER A 57 1.44 3.40 2.80
CA SER A 57 0.07 3.59 2.33
C SER A 57 -0.81 2.36 2.59
N LEU A 58 -0.34 1.16 2.23
CA LEU A 58 -1.08 -0.07 2.48
C LEU A 58 -1.26 -0.33 3.97
N GLY A 59 -0.23 -0.08 4.78
CA GLY A 59 -0.31 -0.19 6.24
C GLY A 59 -1.39 0.70 6.83
N ILE A 60 -1.47 1.97 6.40
CA ILE A 60 -2.50 2.93 6.84
C ILE A 60 -3.91 2.40 6.53
N ILE A 61 -4.12 1.93 5.29
CA ILE A 61 -5.40 1.40 4.83
C ILE A 61 -5.81 0.16 5.65
N ILE A 62 -4.89 -0.79 5.83
CA ILE A 62 -5.16 -2.03 6.56
C ILE A 62 -5.44 -1.73 8.04
N CYS A 63 -4.67 -0.85 8.68
CA CYS A 63 -4.92 -0.46 10.07
C CYS A 63 -6.31 0.16 10.25
N SER A 64 -6.76 1.02 9.34
CA SER A 64 -8.10 1.60 9.40
C SER A 64 -9.21 0.56 9.18
N ALA A 65 -8.99 -0.39 8.26
CA ALA A 65 -9.92 -1.49 8.02
C ALA A 65 -10.10 -2.38 9.26
N ILE A 66 -9.02 -2.68 9.98
CA ILE A 66 -9.08 -3.43 11.25
C ILE A 66 -9.81 -2.62 12.31
N TYR A 67 -9.53 -1.31 12.40
CA TYR A 67 -10.15 -0.42 13.39
C TYR A 67 -11.68 -0.35 13.26
N HIS A 68 -12.20 -0.35 12.03
CA HIS A 68 -13.64 -0.35 11.75
C HIS A 68 -14.27 -1.75 11.74
N SER A 69 -13.49 -2.81 11.96
CA SER A 69 -14.00 -4.17 11.91
C SER A 69 -14.84 -4.53 13.16
N PRO A 70 -15.92 -5.32 13.01
CA PRO A 70 -16.68 -5.84 14.14
C PRO A 70 -15.84 -6.65 15.14
N ALA A 71 -16.30 -6.72 16.39
CA ALA A 71 -15.63 -7.47 17.46
C ALA A 71 -15.66 -9.00 17.26
N GLU A 72 -16.64 -9.51 16.51
CA GLU A 72 -16.72 -10.93 16.17
C GLU A 72 -15.64 -11.31 15.14
N LEU A 73 -14.91 -12.39 15.39
CA LEU A 73 -13.71 -12.72 14.61
C LEU A 73 -14.00 -12.94 13.12
N LEU A 74 -14.96 -13.80 12.78
CA LEU A 74 -15.22 -14.15 11.38
C LEU A 74 -15.81 -12.97 10.58
N PRO A 75 -16.87 -12.28 11.06
CA PRO A 75 -17.33 -11.05 10.43
C PRO A 75 -16.24 -9.97 10.36
N GLY A 76 -15.48 -9.80 11.44
CA GLY A 76 -14.38 -8.84 11.54
C GLY A 76 -13.32 -9.02 10.46
N LEU A 77 -12.88 -10.26 10.23
CA LEU A 77 -11.91 -10.58 9.18
C LEU A 77 -12.47 -10.33 7.77
N LEU A 78 -13.73 -10.69 7.50
CA LEU A 78 -14.36 -10.47 6.19
C LEU A 78 -14.53 -8.98 5.91
N THR A 79 -15.00 -8.21 6.90
CA THR A 79 -15.16 -6.76 6.80
C THR A 79 -13.81 -6.07 6.62
N THR A 80 -12.77 -6.51 7.33
CA THR A 80 -11.40 -6.01 7.14
C THR A 80 -10.90 -6.25 5.72
N ALA A 81 -11.09 -7.47 5.20
CA ALA A 81 -10.69 -7.81 3.84
C ALA A 81 -11.43 -6.97 2.80
N ALA A 82 -12.73 -6.73 3.00
CA ALA A 82 -13.55 -5.91 2.11
C ALA A 82 -13.08 -4.44 2.10
N TYR A 83 -12.96 -3.80 3.27
CA TYR A 83 -12.52 -2.41 3.36
C TYR A 83 -11.09 -2.23 2.86
N ALA A 84 -10.16 -3.10 3.28
CA ALA A 84 -8.78 -3.02 2.79
C ALA A 84 -8.69 -3.26 1.28
N GLY A 85 -9.52 -4.15 0.74
CA GLY A 85 -9.65 -4.37 -0.70
C GLY A 85 -10.13 -3.12 -1.45
N VAL A 86 -11.19 -2.46 -0.96
CA VAL A 86 -11.67 -1.20 -1.54
C VAL A 86 -10.60 -0.10 -1.44
N GLY A 87 -9.97 0.05 -0.28
CA GLY A 87 -8.89 1.02 -0.08
C GLY A 87 -7.70 0.77 -1.02
N LEU A 88 -7.33 -0.48 -1.24
CA LEU A 88 -6.31 -0.88 -2.21
C LEU A 88 -6.69 -0.53 -3.65
N LEU A 89 -7.95 -0.77 -4.05
CA LEU A 89 -8.42 -0.40 -5.38
C LEU A 89 -8.39 1.12 -5.60
N LEU A 90 -8.83 1.89 -4.61
CA LEU A 90 -8.73 3.35 -4.65
C LEU A 90 -7.27 3.82 -4.70
N GLN A 91 -6.39 3.18 -3.93
CA GLN A 91 -4.96 3.48 -3.93
C GLN A 91 -4.31 3.21 -5.29
N ALA A 92 -4.63 2.06 -5.90
CA ALA A 92 -4.18 1.68 -7.23
C ALA A 92 -4.69 2.67 -8.29
N PHE A 93 -5.97 3.04 -8.20
CA PHE A 93 -6.56 4.04 -9.08
C PHE A 93 -5.84 5.40 -8.97
N SER A 94 -5.55 5.86 -7.75
CA SER A 94 -4.80 7.11 -7.55
C SER A 94 -3.40 7.07 -8.12
N LEU A 95 -2.71 5.93 -8.04
CA LEU A 95 -1.39 5.76 -8.67
C LEU A 95 -1.48 5.94 -10.19
N VAL A 96 -2.44 5.27 -10.83
CA VAL A 96 -2.67 5.40 -12.28
C VAL A 96 -3.05 6.84 -12.65
N MET A 97 -3.91 7.49 -11.86
CA MET A 97 -4.25 8.89 -12.08
C MET A 97 -3.04 9.82 -11.98
N MET A 98 -2.16 9.61 -11.00
CA MET A 98 -0.91 10.38 -10.90
C MET A 98 0.00 10.17 -12.11
N GLU A 99 0.10 8.93 -12.61
CA GLU A 99 0.88 8.64 -13.83
C GLU A 99 0.32 9.34 -15.06
N VAL A 100 -1.01 9.38 -15.20
CA VAL A 100 -1.67 10.09 -16.31
C VAL A 100 -1.52 11.61 -16.20
N LEU A 101 -1.63 12.16 -14.98
CA LEU A 101 -1.58 13.60 -14.72
C LEU A 101 -0.16 14.19 -14.74
N ILE A 102 0.86 13.40 -14.43
CA ILE A 102 2.25 13.82 -14.40
C ILE A 102 2.95 13.32 -15.67
N PRO A 103 3.03 14.13 -16.76
CA PRO A 103 3.57 13.71 -18.06
C PRO A 103 5.11 13.65 -18.06
N THR A 104 5.73 13.29 -16.93
CA THR A 104 7.12 12.86 -16.90
C THR A 104 7.17 11.38 -17.19
N ARG A 105 8.16 10.91 -17.95
CA ARG A 105 8.44 9.47 -18.05
C ARG A 105 8.80 8.95 -16.65
N ILE A 106 7.81 8.48 -15.90
CA ILE A 106 8.01 8.00 -14.52
C ILE A 106 9.09 6.93 -14.49
N ARG A 107 9.17 6.11 -15.55
CA ARG A 107 10.27 5.17 -15.76
C ARG A 107 11.66 5.80 -15.66
N ASP A 108 11.90 6.93 -16.31
CA ASP A 108 13.20 7.61 -16.28
C ASP A 108 13.50 8.18 -14.89
N VAL A 109 12.45 8.56 -14.14
CA VAL A 109 12.58 9.02 -12.75
C VAL A 109 12.89 7.84 -11.83
N VAL A 110 12.19 6.72 -11.96
CA VAL A 110 12.36 5.53 -11.11
C VAL A 110 13.73 4.88 -11.35
N GLU A 111 14.22 4.90 -12.59
CA GLU A 111 15.52 4.33 -12.99
C GLU A 111 16.72 5.27 -12.70
N ASP A 112 16.50 6.50 -12.20
CA ASP A 112 17.57 7.45 -11.90
C ASP A 112 18.34 7.07 -10.63
N ALA A 113 19.67 7.06 -10.72
CA ALA A 113 20.57 6.77 -9.61
C ALA A 113 20.62 7.89 -8.55
N ARG A 114 20.10 9.09 -8.85
CA ARG A 114 19.97 10.19 -7.89
C ARG A 114 18.53 10.33 -7.42
N LEU A 115 18.38 10.65 -6.13
CA LEU A 115 17.08 10.97 -5.58
C LEU A 115 16.54 12.25 -6.24
N ARG A 116 15.43 12.12 -6.97
CA ARG A 116 14.74 13.25 -7.61
C ARG A 116 13.61 13.73 -6.71
N SER A 117 13.44 15.04 -6.61
CA SER A 117 12.37 15.66 -5.83
C SER A 117 10.98 15.16 -6.26
N GLY A 118 10.79 14.90 -7.56
CA GLY A 118 9.54 14.34 -8.10
C GLY A 118 9.16 13.00 -7.46
N ALA A 119 10.11 12.08 -7.26
CA ALA A 119 9.84 10.79 -6.62
C ALA A 119 9.37 10.96 -5.17
N VAL A 120 9.97 11.91 -4.43
CA VAL A 120 9.58 12.23 -3.06
C VAL A 120 8.17 12.83 -3.00
N VAL A 121 7.84 13.76 -3.91
CA VAL A 121 6.51 14.37 -3.96
C VAL A 121 5.43 13.33 -4.28
N ILE A 122 5.69 12.44 -5.24
CA ILE A 122 4.77 11.34 -5.58
C ILE A 122 4.60 10.39 -4.39
N ALA A 123 5.70 10.00 -3.73
CA ALA A 123 5.67 9.17 -2.54
C ALA A 123 4.79 9.77 -1.42
N ILE A 124 4.96 11.06 -1.13
CA ILE A 124 4.14 11.76 -0.13
C ILE A 124 2.67 11.80 -0.57
N ALA A 125 2.40 12.09 -1.85
CA ALA A 125 1.04 12.13 -2.36
C ALA A 125 0.32 10.77 -2.21
N LEU A 126 1.02 9.65 -2.45
CA LEU A 126 0.47 8.31 -2.23
C LEU A 126 0.11 8.04 -0.76
N ILE A 127 0.92 8.53 0.18
CA ILE A 127 0.65 8.42 1.62
C ILE A 127 -0.57 9.27 2.00
N VAL A 128 -0.68 10.49 1.46
CA VAL A 128 -1.83 11.37 1.68
C VAL A 128 -3.12 10.73 1.17
N VAL A 129 -3.09 10.14 -0.03
CA VAL A 129 -4.24 9.41 -0.59
C VAL A 129 -4.64 8.24 0.33
N ALA A 130 -3.68 7.47 0.84
CA ALA A 130 -3.97 6.38 1.76
C ALA A 130 -4.62 6.88 3.05
N ALA A 131 -4.14 7.99 3.60
CA ALA A 131 -4.73 8.61 4.79
C ALA A 131 -6.17 9.07 4.54
N ILE A 132 -6.46 9.66 3.38
CA ILE A 132 -7.82 10.04 2.99
C ILE A 132 -8.70 8.79 2.84
N ASN A 133 -8.23 7.76 2.13
CA ASN A 133 -8.95 6.49 2.01
C ASN A 133 -9.28 5.89 3.37
N ALA A 134 -8.29 5.87 4.28
CA ALA A 134 -8.46 5.37 5.64
C ALA A 134 -9.49 6.19 6.44
N ALA A 135 -9.51 7.51 6.28
CA ALA A 135 -10.47 8.39 6.96
C ALA A 135 -11.90 8.28 6.39
N CYS A 136 -12.03 7.88 5.12
CA CYS A 136 -13.33 7.65 4.48
C CYS A 136 -13.96 6.30 4.82
N MET A 137 -13.22 5.38 5.45
CA MET A 137 -13.78 4.09 5.88
C MET A 137 -14.76 4.31 7.04
N SER A 138 -15.94 3.69 6.93
CA SER A 138 -17.04 3.78 7.90
C SER A 138 -17.81 2.48 7.98
#